data_AF-T0APA1-F1
#
_entry.id   AF-T0APA1-F1
#
_cell.length_a   1.000
_cell.length_b   1.000
_cell.length_c   1.000
_cell.angle_alpha   90.00
_cell.angle_beta   90.00
_cell.angle_gamma   90.00
#
_symmetry.space_group_name_H-M   'P 1'
#
loop_
_entity.id
_entity.type
_entity.pdbx_description
1 polymer ?
#
loop_
_entity_poly.entity_id
_entity_poly.type
_entity_poly.pdbx_seq_one_letter_code
_entity_poly.pdbx_strand_id
1 'polypeptide(L)'
;MLNIKNGLNKLLQFTLQEDKHLHFQWSFWMMIFARVIWPESWAIFFVMSIGLLKEIWDGKFGSGFSIMDLVANAAGCLVALYMIRIISTPLFQR
;
A
#
# COMPACT_ATOMS: atom_id res chain seq x y z
N MET A 1 33.50 11.43 13.46
CA MET A 1 32.89 10.12 13.10
C MET A 1 31.42 9.97 13.55
N LEU A 2 30.95 10.64 14.62
CA LEU A 2 29.54 10.64 15.06
C LEU A 2 28.55 11.31 14.08
N ASN A 3 28.98 12.32 13.31
CA ASN A 3 28.08 13.12 12.45
C ASN A 3 27.60 12.35 11.19
N ILE A 4 28.46 11.52 10.60
CA ILE A 4 28.12 10.77 9.38
C ILE A 4 27.14 9.63 9.66
N LYS A 5 27.30 8.90 10.77
CA LYS A 5 26.38 7.83 11.19
C LYS A 5 24.97 8.37 11.47
N ASN A 6 24.88 9.54 12.11
CA ASN A 6 23.60 10.18 12.38
C ASN A 6 22.90 10.64 11.09
N GLY A 7 23.66 11.19 10.13
CA GLY A 7 23.13 11.54 8.81
C GLY A 7 22.58 10.34 8.05
N LEU A 8 23.33 9.23 8.01
CA LEU A 8 22.91 7.99 7.34
C LEU A 8 21.66 7.38 7.96
N ASN A 9 21.58 7.32 9.29
CA ASN A 9 20.40 6.81 9.98
C ASN A 9 19.15 7.63 9.66
N LYS A 10 19.28 8.96 9.57
CA LYS A 10 18.18 9.85 9.23
C LYS A 10 17.71 9.64 7.78
N LEU A 11 18.64 9.44 6.85
CA LEU A 11 18.32 9.16 5.45
C LEU A 11 17.59 7.81 5.31
N LEU A 12 18.08 6.77 5.99
CA LEU A 12 17.45 5.45 6.03
C LEU A 12 16.03 5.51 6.61
N GLN A 13 15.83 6.23 7.70
CA GLN A 13 14.48 6.39 8.27
C GLN A 13 13.56 7.14 7.32
N PHE A 14 14.06 8.16 6.62
CA PHE A 14 13.30 8.89 5.60
C PHE A 14 12.87 7.97 4.45
N THR A 15 13.79 7.22 3.86
CA THR A 15 13.47 6.29 2.76
C THR A 15 12.47 5.21 3.19
N LEU A 16 12.61 4.70 4.41
CA LEU A 16 11.67 3.70 4.96
C LEU A 16 10.29 4.28 5.27
N GLN A 17 10.16 5.58 5.53
CA GLN A 17 8.86 6.23 5.69
C GLN A 17 8.22 6.51 4.33
N GLU A 18 9.01 6.99 3.38
CA GLU A 18 8.55 7.25 2.02
C GLU A 18 7.99 5.98 1.34
N ASP A 19 8.67 4.84 1.52
CA ASP A 19 8.21 3.54 1.00
C ASP A 19 6.81 3.17 1.53
N LYS A 20 6.60 3.31 2.85
CA LYS A 20 5.28 3.07 3.48
C LYS A 20 4.19 4.01 2.93
N HIS A 21 4.54 5.26 2.65
CA HIS A 21 3.61 6.21 2.05
C HIS A 21 3.22 5.80 0.62
N LEU A 22 4.17 5.29 -0.17
CA LEU A 22 3.91 4.76 -1.50
C LEU A 22 3.00 3.53 -1.46
N HIS A 23 3.25 2.59 -0.54
CA HIS A 23 2.37 1.45 -0.31
C HIS A 23 0.92 1.86 -0.02
N PHE A 24 0.75 2.82 0.88
CA PHE A 24 -0.57 3.38 1.18
C PHE A 24 -1.21 4.03 -0.06
N GLN A 25 -0.48 4.90 -0.78
CA GLN A 25 -1.03 5.64 -1.92
C GLN A 25 -1.40 4.72 -3.08
N TRP A 26 -0.52 3.79 -3.44
CA TRP A 26 -0.77 2.89 -4.56
C TRP A 26 -1.91 1.92 -4.26
N SER A 27 -1.95 1.34 -3.06
CA SER A 27 -3.07 0.48 -2.67
C SER A 27 -4.40 1.23 -2.62
N PHE A 28 -4.41 2.49 -2.15
CA PHE A 28 -5.60 3.35 -2.17
C PHE A 28 -6.14 3.54 -3.60
N TRP A 29 -5.29 3.99 -4.54
CA TRP A 29 -5.74 4.22 -5.91
C TRP A 29 -6.10 2.92 -6.63
N MET A 30 -5.31 1.85 -6.45
CA MET A 30 -5.63 0.54 -7.01
C MET A 30 -6.97 0.01 -6.50
N MET A 31 -7.31 0.21 -5.22
CA MET A 31 -8.58 -0.19 -4.65
C MET A 31 -9.76 0.56 -5.29
N ILE A 32 -9.62 1.87 -5.53
CA ILE A 32 -10.64 2.65 -6.24
C ILE A 32 -10.86 2.11 -7.66
N PHE A 33 -9.79 1.92 -8.44
CA PHE A 33 -9.91 1.40 -9.81
C PHE A 33 -10.44 -0.04 -9.84
N ALA A 34 -9.97 -0.90 -8.93
CA ALA A 34 -10.45 -2.26 -8.82
C ALA A 34 -11.94 -2.31 -8.51
N ARG A 35 -12.47 -1.38 -7.68
CA ARG A 35 -13.92 -1.28 -7.40
C ARG A 35 -14.76 -0.81 -8.57
N VAL A 36 -14.18 -0.11 -9.55
CA VAL A 36 -14.87 0.21 -10.80
C VAL A 36 -15.10 -1.03 -11.65
N ILE A 37 -14.27 -2.07 -11.50
CA ILE A 37 -14.28 -3.26 -12.35
C ILE A 37 -14.96 -4.44 -11.65
N TRP A 38 -14.55 -4.72 -10.41
CA TRP A 38 -14.90 -5.94 -9.67
C TRP A 38 -15.71 -5.66 -8.40
N PRO A 39 -16.51 -6.66 -7.92
CA PRO A 39 -17.13 -6.63 -6.61
C PRO A 39 -16.12 -6.42 -5.47
N GLU A 40 -16.59 -5.91 -4.31
CA GLU A 40 -15.73 -5.51 -3.19
C GLU A 40 -14.72 -6.60 -2.79
N SER A 41 -15.18 -7.84 -2.60
CA SER A 41 -14.33 -8.96 -2.18
C SER A 41 -13.22 -9.28 -3.19
N TRP A 42 -13.54 -9.24 -4.49
CA TRP A 42 -12.56 -9.50 -5.56
C TRP A 42 -11.55 -8.37 -5.69
N ALA A 43 -12.00 -7.12 -5.54
CA ALA A 43 -11.13 -5.96 -5.56
C ALA A 43 -10.15 -5.96 -4.37
N ILE A 44 -10.61 -6.27 -3.15
CA ILE A 44 -9.75 -6.42 -1.97
C ILE A 44 -8.72 -7.53 -2.19
N PHE A 45 -9.19 -8.71 -2.62
CA PHE A 45 -8.32 -9.87 -2.84
C PHE A 45 -7.23 -9.55 -3.86
N PHE A 46 -7.58 -8.91 -4.97
CA PHE A 46 -6.64 -8.52 -6.02
C PHE A 46 -5.58 -7.53 -5.51
N VAL A 47 -5.99 -6.43 -4.88
CA VAL A 47 -5.05 -5.38 -4.45
C VAL A 47 -4.12 -5.87 -3.34
N MET A 48 -4.66 -6.62 -2.36
CA MET A 48 -3.84 -7.22 -1.30
C MET A 48 -2.89 -8.30 -1.84
N SER A 49 -3.30 -9.04 -2.87
CA SER A 49 -2.43 -10.01 -3.54
C SER A 49 -1.27 -9.33 -4.25
N ILE A 50 -1.50 -8.21 -4.94
CA ILE A 50 -0.42 -7.40 -5.55
C ILE A 50 0.56 -6.93 -4.48
N GLY A 51 0.06 -6.38 -3.37
CA GLY A 51 0.89 -5.93 -2.26
C GLY A 51 1.74 -7.07 -1.67
N LEU A 52 1.14 -8.24 -1.46
CA LEU A 52 1.85 -9.42 -0.97
C LEU A 52 2.88 -9.93 -1.97
N LEU A 53 2.56 -9.99 -3.26
CA LEU A 53 3.49 -10.41 -4.30
C LEU A 53 4.68 -9.46 -4.41
N LYS A 54 4.46 -8.14 -4.26
CA LYS A 54 5.53 -7.15 -4.17
C LYS A 54 6.43 -7.44 -2.97
N GLU A 55 5.89 -7.67 -1.79
CA GLU A 55 6.70 -7.97 -0.60
C GLU A 55 7.45 -9.31 -0.70
N ILE A 56 6.84 -10.34 -1.30
CA ILE A 56 7.52 -11.61 -1.60
C ILE A 56 8.69 -11.39 -2.57
N TRP A 57 8.50 -10.52 -3.57
CA TRP A 57 9.55 -10.14 -4.51
C TRP A 57 10.68 -9.41 -3.79
N ASP A 58 10.37 -8.42 -2.96
CA ASP A 58 11.37 -7.65 -2.21
C ASP A 58 12.11 -8.49 -1.18
N GLY A 59 11.44 -9.46 -0.56
CA GLY A 59 12.07 -10.45 0.31
C GLY A 59 13.09 -11.34 -0.40
N LYS A 60 12.95 -11.56 -1.71
CA LYS A 60 13.85 -12.41 -2.50
C LYS A 60 14.93 -11.62 -3.26
N PHE A 61 14.59 -10.43 -3.74
CA PHE A 61 15.39 -9.70 -4.72
C PHE A 61 15.59 -8.22 -4.38
N GLY A 62 14.89 -7.69 -3.38
CA GLY A 62 14.80 -6.26 -3.11
C GLY A 62 15.21 -5.86 -1.70
N SER A 63 14.48 -4.89 -1.14
CA SER A 63 14.74 -4.24 0.15
C SER A 63 14.43 -5.10 1.38
N GLY A 64 13.87 -6.30 1.21
CA GLY A 64 13.45 -7.20 2.26
C GLY A 64 11.93 -7.28 2.40
N PHE A 65 11.45 -8.33 3.10
CA PHE A 65 10.01 -8.51 3.35
C PHE A 65 9.58 -7.72 4.59
N SER A 66 8.54 -6.90 4.45
CA SER A 66 8.08 -6.00 5.50
C SER A 66 6.57 -6.12 5.75
N ILE A 67 6.22 -6.54 6.97
CA ILE A 67 4.82 -6.59 7.42
C ILE A 67 4.22 -5.19 7.48
N MET A 68 5.03 -4.17 7.78
CA MET A 68 4.55 -2.79 7.86
C MET A 68 4.09 -2.25 6.50
N ASP A 69 4.69 -2.73 5.41
CA ASP A 69 4.26 -2.38 4.05
C ASP A 69 2.95 -3.08 3.67
N LEU A 70 2.73 -4.31 4.13
CA LEU A 70 1.42 -4.97 4.03
C LEU A 70 0.34 -4.24 4.84
N VAL A 71 0.68 -3.73 6.03
CA VAL A 71 -0.25 -2.92 6.85
C VAL A 71 -0.55 -1.59 6.15
N ALA A 72 0.45 -0.94 5.54
CA ALA A 72 0.24 0.27 4.75
C ALA A 72 -0.67 0.02 3.54
N ASN A 73 -0.49 -1.12 2.85
CA ASN A 73 -1.39 -1.56 1.77
C ASN A 73 -2.83 -1.74 2.27
N ALA A 74 -3.01 -2.42 3.41
CA ALA A 74 -4.33 -2.63 4.00
C ALA A 74 -4.99 -1.31 4.42
N ALA A 75 -4.22 -0.38 5.00
CA ALA A 75 -4.70 0.94 5.39
C ALA A 75 -5.17 1.76 4.18
N GLY A 76 -4.42 1.74 3.08
CA GLY A 76 -4.81 2.41 1.83
C GLY A 76 -6.11 1.85 1.27
N CYS A 77 -6.26 0.51 1.26
CA CYS A 77 -7.51 -0.15 0.86
C CYS A 77 -8.70 0.25 1.75
N LEU A 78 -8.53 0.25 3.07
CA LEU A 78 -9.59 0.60 4.02
C LEU A 78 -10.07 2.05 3.84
N VAL A 79 -9.14 2.99 3.65
CA VAL A 79 -9.48 4.40 3.42
C VAL A 79 -10.20 4.56 2.07
N ALA A 80 -9.76 3.88 1.01
CA ALA A 80 -10.45 3.87 -0.28
C ALA A 80 -11.88 3.34 -0.16
N LEU A 81 -12.07 2.21 0.52
CA LEU A 81 -13.40 1.62 0.76
C LEU A 81 -14.31 2.56 1.55
N TYR A 82 -13.79 3.21 2.58
CA TYR A 82 -14.54 4.21 3.34
C TYR A 82 -15.00 5.38 2.46
N MET A 83 -14.10 5.93 1.62
CA MET A 83 -14.45 7.01 0.70
C MET A 83 -15.49 6.58 -0.35
N ILE A 84 -15.36 5.38 -0.90
CA ILE A 84 -16.31 4.82 -1.87
C ILE A 84 -17.71 4.72 -1.27
N ARG A 85 -17.82 4.27 -0.01
CA ARG A 85 -19.10 4.16 0.72
C ARG A 85 -19.74 5.53 0.98
N ILE A 86 -18.95 6.57 1.22
CA ILE A 86 -19.46 7.95 1.38
C ILE A 86 -19.96 8.50 0.04
N ILE A 87 -19.19 8.31 -1.03
CA ILE A 87 -19.50 8.86 -2.35
C ILE A 87 -20.76 8.18 -2.95
N SER A 88 -20.94 6.88 -2.70
CA SER A 88 -22.15 6.12 -3.06
C SER A 88 -22.63 6.31 -4.50
N THR A 89 -21.70 6.38 -5.47
CA THR A 89 -22.03 6.52 -6.89
C THR A 89 -22.40 5.18 -7.54
N PRO A 90 -23.19 5.19 -8.64
CA PRO A 90 -23.51 3.97 -9.40
C PRO A 90 -22.29 3.19 -9.90
N LEU A 91 -21.15 3.86 -10.05
CA LEU A 91 -19.88 3.25 -10.47
C LEU A 91 -19.43 2.11 -9.54
N PHE A 92 -19.83 2.14 -8.27
CA PHE A 92 -19.38 1.20 -7.24
C PHE A 92 -20.48 0.24 -6.75
N GLN A 93 -21.58 0.08 -7.49
CA GLN A 93 -22.74 -0.74 -7.07
C GLN A 93 -22.57 -2.26 -7.33
N ARG A 94 -21.37 -2.70 -7.71
CA ARG A 94 -21.05 -4.11 -7.98
C ARG A 94 -20.49 -4.83 -6.78
#